data_AF-A0A4Y8XTT8-F1
#
_entry.id   AF-A0A4Y8XTT8-F1
#
_cell.length_a   1.000
_cell.length_b   1.000
_cell.length_c   1.000
_cell.angle_alpha   90.00
_cell.angle_beta   90.00
_cell.angle_gamma   90.00
#
_symmetry.space_group_name_H-M   'P 1'
#
loop_
_entity.id
_entity.type
_entity.pdbx_description
1 polymer ?
#
loop_
_entity_poly.entity_id
_entity_poly.type
_entity_poly.pdbx_seq_one_letter_code
_entity_poly.pdbx_strand_id
1 'polypeptide(L)' 'MTGAGVFVAFFAVLFLGLAFIDQRKVWWRFQAHRFDNPAAHEPSDGLIRGRKIALIVLALFLGWQAVGMFRLAGME' A
#
# COMPACT_ATOMS: atom_id res chain seq x y z
N MET A 1 -4.53 -8.63 22.82
CA MET A 1 -3.71 -8.51 21.58
C MET A 1 -4.55 -8.55 20.31
N THR A 2 -5.76 -9.12 20.34
CA THR A 2 -6.69 -9.23 19.20
C THR A 2 -6.99 -7.92 18.47
N GLY A 3 -7.31 -6.83 19.17
CA GLY A 3 -7.61 -5.54 18.53
C GLY A 3 -6.44 -4.98 17.70
N ALA A 4 -5.20 -5.11 18.20
CA ALA A 4 -4.00 -4.73 17.45
C ALA A 4 -3.81 -5.63 16.21
N GLY A 5 -4.04 -6.93 16.33
CA GLY A 5 -3.99 -7.86 15.20
C GLY A 5 -4.99 -7.50 14.09
N VAL A 6 -6.24 -7.18 14.45
CA VAL A 6 -7.27 -6.74 13.49
C VAL A 6 -6.87 -5.43 12.81
N PHE A 7 -6.37 -4.47 13.59
CA PHE A 7 -5.90 -3.19 13.06
C PHE A 7 -4.76 -3.39 12.03
N VAL A 8 -3.76 -4.20 12.36
CA VAL A 8 -2.64 -4.49 11.46
C VAL A 8 -3.09 -5.25 10.22
N ALA A 9 -3.99 -6.23 10.37
CA ALA A 9 -4.55 -6.97 9.24
C ALA A 9 -5.32 -6.06 8.27
N PHE A 10 -6.09 -5.10 8.78
CA PHE A 10 -6.78 -4.11 7.96
C PHE A 10 -5.80 -3.32 7.08
N PHE A 11 -4.69 -2.83 7.65
CA PHE A 11 -3.68 -2.10 6.89
C PHE A 11 -2.92 -2.98 5.89
N ALA A 12 -2.69 -4.26 6.22
CA ALA A 12 -2.12 -5.21 5.28
C ALA A 12 -3.00 -5.33 4.01
N VAL A 13 -4.31 -5.53 4.19
CA VAL A 13 -5.27 -5.61 3.07
C VAL A 13 -5.36 -4.29 2.32
N LEU A 14 -5.39 -3.15 3.03
CA LEU A 14 -5.45 -1.82 2.43
C LEU A 14 -4.24 -1.56 1.52
N PHE A 15 -3.02 -1.80 2.00
CA PHE A 15 -1.81 -1.58 1.19
C PHE A 15 -1.69 -2.55 0.02
N LEU A 16 -2.14 -3.80 0.20
CA LEU A 16 -2.21 -4.74 -0.90
C LEU A 16 -3.17 -4.21 -1.98
N GLY A 17 -4.36 -3.76 -1.60
CA GLY A 17 -5.32 -3.12 -2.51
C GLY A 17 -4.71 -1.93 -3.25
N LEU A 18 -4.03 -1.03 -2.54
CA LEU A 18 -3.34 0.13 -3.13
C LEU A 18 -2.23 -0.25 -4.12
N ALA A 19 -1.61 -1.43 -3.97
CA ALA A 19 -0.61 -1.92 -4.91
C ALA A 19 -1.22 -2.36 -6.26
N PHE A 20 -2.50 -2.74 -6.28
CA PHE A 20 -3.21 -3.21 -7.48
C PHE A 20 -4.03 -2.13 -8.19
N ILE A 21 -4.24 -0.98 -7.56
CA ILE A 21 -4.86 0.18 -8.22
C ILE A 21 -3.92 0.72 -9.31
N ASP A 22 -4.50 1.26 -10.38
CA ASP A 22 -3.78 2.02 -11.40
C ASP A 22 -3.14 3.28 -10.78
N GLN A 23 -1.88 3.16 -10.40
CA GLN A 23 -1.12 4.22 -9.74
C GLN A 23 -0.91 5.43 -10.65
N ARG A 24 -0.85 5.24 -11.97
CA ARG A 24 -0.70 6.32 -12.94
C ARG A 24 -1.98 7.13 -13.01
N LYS A 25 -3.14 6.46 -13.05
CA LYS A 25 -4.45 7.13 -12.99
C LYS A 25 -4.67 7.87 -11.67
N VAL A 26 -4.24 7.29 -10.55
CA VAL A 26 -4.28 7.95 -9.23
C VAL A 26 -3.40 9.20 -9.24
N TRP A 27 -2.17 9.10 -9.75
CA TRP A 27 -1.27 10.24 -9.86
C TRP A 27 -1.90 11.37 -10.66
N TRP A 28 -2.41 11.08 -11.85
CA TRP A 28 -3.08 12.09 -12.68
C TRP A 28 -4.28 12.72 -12.00
N ARG A 29 -5.06 11.97 -11.21
CA ARG A 29 -6.20 12.51 -10.47
C ARG A 29 -5.81 13.54 -9.42
N PHE A 30 -4.63 13.40 -8.81
CA PHE A 30 -4.11 14.36 -7.82
C PHE A 30 -3.25 15.46 -8.44
N GLN A 31 -2.58 15.17 -9.55
CA GLN A 31 -1.67 16.09 -10.22
C GLN A 31 -2.29 16.84 -11.41
N ALA A 32 -3.55 16.57 -11.77
CA ALA A 32 -4.26 17.22 -12.88
C ALA A 32 -4.25 18.75 -12.78
N HIS A 33 -4.24 19.31 -11.56
CA HIS A 33 -4.18 20.75 -11.35
C HIS A 33 -2.82 21.39 -11.70
N ARG A 34 -1.79 20.57 -11.95
CA ARG A 34 -0.42 21.02 -12.30
C ARG A 34 -0.06 20.72 -13.75
N PHE A 35 -1.06 20.45 -14.59
CA PHE A 35 -0.83 20.10 -16.00
C PHE A 35 -0.03 21.19 -16.75
N ASP A 36 -0.25 22.46 -16.42
CA ASP A 36 0.46 23.60 -17.04
C ASP A 36 1.89 23.78 -16.51
N ASN A 37 2.32 23.02 -15.50
CA ASN A 37 3.68 23.10 -14.98
C ASN A 37 4.59 22.14 -15.76
N PRO A 38 5.52 22.63 -16.59
CA PRO A 38 6.42 21.78 -17.37
C PRO A 38 7.37 20.93 -16.50
N ALA A 39 7.53 21.26 -15.22
CA ALA A 39 8.28 20.44 -14.26
C ALA A 39 7.46 19.26 -13.69
N ALA A 40 6.14 19.19 -13.94
CA ALA A 40 5.30 18.06 -13.56
C ALA A 40 5.47 16.91 -14.58
N HIS A 41 6.66 16.30 -14.59
CA HIS A 41 6.90 15.11 -15.40
C HIS A 41 6.08 13.92 -14.89
N GLU A 42 5.53 13.15 -15.82
CA GLU A 42 4.85 11.90 -15.49
C GLU A 42 5.81 10.95 -14.76
N PRO A 43 5.37 10.27 -13.67
CA PRO A 43 6.21 9.33 -12.96
C PRO A 43 6.70 8.21 -13.89
N SER A 44 8.00 7.93 -13.81
CA SER A 44 8.61 6.86 -14.60
C SER A 44 8.04 5.48 -14.24
N ASP A 45 8.04 4.57 -15.20
CA ASP A 45 7.55 3.19 -14.99
C ASP A 45 8.34 2.47 -13.89
N GLY A 46 9.63 2.79 -13.75
CA GLY A 46 10.48 2.28 -12.67
C GLY A 46 10.00 2.74 -11.29
N LEU A 47 9.61 4.01 -11.15
CA LEU A 47 9.08 4.55 -9.89
C LEU A 47 7.73 3.91 -9.53
N ILE A 48 6.83 3.75 -10.50
CA ILE A 48 5.53 3.09 -10.31
C ILE A 48 5.75 1.62 -9.89
N ARG A 49 6.61 0.90 -10.61
CA ARG A 49 6.91 -0.51 -10.29
C ARG A 49 7.56 -0.65 -8.93
N GLY A 50 8.51 0.22 -8.59
CA GLY A 50 9.15 0.25 -7.27
C GLY A 50 8.15 0.50 -6.14
N ARG A 51 7.26 1.49 -6.30
CA ARG A 51 6.20 1.77 -5.33
C ARG A 51 5.25 0.58 -5.17
N LYS A 52 4.85 -0.07 -6.27
CA LYS A 52 4.01 -1.28 -6.22
C LYS A 52 4.68 -2.40 -5.43
N ILE A 53 5.95 -2.69 -5.70
CA ILE A 53 6.71 -3.70 -4.97
C ILE A 53 6.80 -3.35 -3.48
N ALA A 54 7.12 -2.10 -3.15
CA ALA A 54 7.21 -1.64 -1.78
C ALA A 54 5.89 -1.82 -1.00
N LEU A 55 4.74 -1.50 -1.62
CA LEU A 55 3.42 -1.70 -1.02
C LEU A 55 3.10 -3.18 -0.80
N ILE A 56 3.44 -4.05 -1.75
CA ILE A 56 3.24 -5.50 -1.62
C ILE A 56 4.10 -6.06 -0.48
N VAL A 57 5.38 -5.70 -0.44
CA VAL A 57 6.30 -6.14 0.63
C VAL A 57 5.81 -5.68 1.99
N LEU A 58 5.38 -4.41 2.10
CA LEU A 58 4.81 -3.88 3.34
C LEU A 58 3.53 -4.62 3.75
N ALA A 59 2.62 -4.89 2.81
CA ALA A 59 1.40 -5.64 3.07
C ALA A 59 1.69 -7.06 3.59
N LEU A 60 2.65 -7.76 2.98
CA LEU A 60 3.07 -9.10 3.42
C LEU A 60 3.69 -9.06 4.82
N PHE A 61 4.54 -8.06 5.10
CA PHE A 61 5.14 -7.89 6.42
C PHE A 61 4.08 -7.64 7.51
N LEU A 62 3.12 -6.75 7.24
CA LEU A 62 2.02 -6.49 8.18
C LEU A 62 1.11 -7.71 8.34
N GLY A 63 0.82 -8.44 7.26
CA GLY A 63 0.06 -9.70 7.32
C GLY A 63 0.74 -10.72 8.23
N TRP A 64 2.06 -10.87 8.12
CA TRP A 64 2.86 -11.73 8.99
C TRP A 64 2.77 -11.29 10.47
N GLN A 65 2.89 -9.99 10.73
CA GLN A 65 2.75 -9.44 12.08
C GLN A 65 1.35 -9.69 12.67
N ALA A 66 0.29 -9.51 11.88
CA ALA A 66 -1.08 -9.75 12.31
C ALA A 66 -1.30 -11.22 12.69
N VAL A 67 -0.79 -12.16 11.88
CA VAL A 67 -0.84 -13.60 12.20
C VAL A 67 -0.12 -13.89 13.53
N GLY A 68 1.06 -13.30 13.74
CA GLY A 68 1.79 -13.41 15.02
C GLY A 68 0.96 -12.91 16.21
N MET A 69 0.29 -11.77 16.05
CA MET A 69 -0.55 -11.19 17.11
C MET A 69 -1.80 -12.03 17.41
N PHE A 70 -2.40 -12.67 16.41
CA PHE A 70 -3.54 -13.56 16.61
C PHE A 70 -3.16 -14.85 17.33
N ARG A 71 -2.01 -15.44 16.98
CA ARG A 71 -1.45 -16.59 17.72
C ARG A 71 -1.21 -16.24 19.19
N LEU A 72 -0.60 -15.08 19.46
CA LEU A 72 -0.37 -14.60 20.83
C LEU A 72 -1.68 -14.29 21.59
N ALA A 73 -2.77 -14.05 20.87
CA ALA A 73 -4.09 -13.87 21.46
C ALA A 73 -4.82 -15.20 21.75
N GLY A 74 -4.22 -16.35 21.44
CA GLY A 74 -4.83 -17.67 21.61
C GLY A 74 -5.91 -17.99 20.57
N MET A 75 -5.89 -17.29 19.42
CA MET A 75 -6.75 -17.61 18.28
C MET A 75 -5.90 -18.46 17.31
N GLU A 76 -6.13 -19.78 17.33
CA GLU A 76 -5.51 -20.76 16.43
C GLU A 76 -6.48 -21.18 15.33
#